data_AF-A0A7V5GSF3-F1
#
_entry.id   AF-A0A7V5GSF3-F1
#
_cell.length_a   1.000
_cell.length_b   1.000
_cell.length_c   1.000
_cell.angle_alpha   90.00
_cell.angle_beta   90.00
_cell.angle_gamma   90.00
#
_symmetry.space_group_name_H-M   'P 1'
#
loop_
_entity.id
_entity.type
_entity.pdbx_description
1 polymer ?
#
loop_
_entity_poly.entity_id
_entity_poly.type
_entity_poly.pdbx_seq_one_letter_code
_entity_poly.pdbx_strand_id
1 'polypeptide(L)'
;MFEAKSSLAGISIKKMLFSDYKLSKIGKYKVGIGVWETTNPGKVNEKVKEIVKELKNQKKENKLNYLFFMTVDILKQNSYLFIAGSQEEKLAEKIFKGKVENGIMFLANIVSRKKQVIPPIVKTLK
;
A
#
# COMPACT_ATOMS: atom_id res chain seq x y z
N MET A 1 -14.39 20.26 5.90
CA MET A 1 -14.50 18.83 6.27
C MET A 1 -13.24 17.99 5.93
N PHE A 2 -12.13 18.59 5.45
CA PHE A 2 -10.95 17.86 4.96
C PHE A 2 -9.67 17.95 5.82
N GLU A 3 -9.62 18.79 6.87
CA GLU A 3 -8.40 18.95 7.68
C GLU A 3 -8.22 17.90 8.79
N ALA A 4 -9.29 17.24 9.24
CA ALA A 4 -9.23 16.37 10.42
C ALA A 4 -8.57 14.99 10.19
N LYS A 5 -8.29 14.60 8.93
CA LYS A 5 -7.57 13.34 8.60
C LYS A 5 -6.09 13.54 8.28
N SER A 6 -5.61 14.79 8.19
CA SER A 6 -4.23 15.08 7.78
C SER A 6 -3.21 15.05 8.92
N SER A 7 -3.68 14.91 10.16
CA SER A 7 -2.81 14.77 11.32
C SER A 7 -2.50 13.28 11.56
N LEU A 8 -1.32 12.84 11.13
CA LEU A 8 -0.69 11.59 11.60
C LEU A 8 -0.39 11.61 13.12
N ALA A 9 -0.67 12.72 13.80
CA ALA A 9 -0.51 12.88 15.24
C ALA A 9 -1.51 11.98 15.98
N GLY A 10 -1.00 10.97 16.69
CA GLY A 10 -1.80 10.08 17.53
C GLY A 10 -2.34 8.81 16.85
N ILE A 11 -2.15 8.63 15.53
CA ILE A 11 -2.53 7.39 14.84
C ILE A 11 -1.32 6.47 14.76
N SER A 12 -1.45 5.25 15.29
CA SER A 12 -0.40 4.24 15.16
C SER A 12 -0.30 3.73 13.72
N ILE A 13 0.91 3.37 13.30
CA ILE A 13 1.18 2.86 11.95
C ILE A 13 0.30 1.63 11.66
N LYS A 14 0.19 0.69 12.61
CA LYS A 14 -0.74 -0.45 12.50
C LYS A 14 -2.17 0.00 12.20
N LYS A 15 -2.72 0.97 12.96
CA LYS A 15 -4.09 1.48 12.74
C LYS A 15 -4.25 2.12 11.36
N MET A 16 -3.22 2.85 10.90
CA MET A 16 -3.20 3.44 9.56
C MET A 16 -3.21 2.37 8.45
N LEU A 17 -2.37 1.34 8.56
CA LEU A 17 -2.31 0.22 7.63
C LEU A 17 -3.64 -0.54 7.51
N PHE A 18 -4.36 -0.67 8.62
CA PHE A 18 -5.62 -1.40 8.69
C PHE A 18 -6.88 -0.53 8.54
N SER A 19 -6.74 0.79 8.34
CA SER A 19 -7.89 1.70 8.27
C SER A 19 -8.83 1.42 7.08
N ASP A 20 -8.27 1.17 5.89
CA ASP A 20 -8.99 0.58 4.74
C ASP A 20 -8.20 -0.61 4.22
N TYR A 21 -8.26 -1.71 4.99
CA TYR A 21 -7.63 -2.96 4.63
C TYR A 21 -8.60 -3.96 4.03
N LYS A 22 -8.15 -4.62 2.96
CA LYS A 22 -8.87 -5.75 2.37
C LYS A 22 -7.92 -6.93 2.19
N LEU A 23 -8.31 -8.07 2.76
CA LEU A 23 -7.72 -9.36 2.46
C LEU A 23 -8.47 -9.99 1.28
N SER A 24 -7.70 -10.41 0.26
CA SER A 24 -8.22 -11.09 -0.93
C SER A 24 -7.49 -12.42 -1.10
N LYS A 25 -8.23 -13.50 -1.38
CA LYS A 25 -7.66 -14.80 -1.74
C LYS A 25 -7.64 -14.91 -3.26
N ILE A 26 -6.46 -15.05 -3.84
CA ILE A 26 -6.23 -15.13 -5.28
C ILE A 26 -5.57 -16.47 -5.57
N GLY A 27 -6.36 -17.45 -6.02
CA GLY A 27 -5.91 -18.84 -6.13
C GLY A 27 -5.44 -19.38 -4.77
N LYS A 28 -4.16 -19.76 -4.70
CA LYS A 28 -3.50 -20.21 -3.45
C LYS A 28 -2.92 -19.07 -2.60
N TYR A 29 -2.86 -17.84 -3.14
CA TYR A 29 -2.20 -16.71 -2.48
C TYR A 29 -3.18 -15.89 -1.63
N LYS A 30 -2.76 -15.55 -0.41
CA LYS A 30 -3.40 -14.56 0.46
C LYS A 30 -2.75 -13.20 0.23
N VAL A 31 -3.53 -12.24 -0.25
CA VAL A 31 -3.07 -10.89 -0.61
C VAL A 31 -3.80 -9.86 0.23
N GLY A 32 -3.07 -9.15 1.08
CA GLY A 32 -3.59 -8.00 1.83
C GLY A 32 -3.26 -6.69 1.12
N ILE A 33 -4.21 -5.76 1.08
CA ILE A 33 -3.98 -4.40 0.54
C ILE A 33 -4.63 -3.38 1.48
N GLY A 34 -3.80 -2.59 2.15
CA GLY A 34 -4.19 -1.42 2.94
C GLY A 34 -4.15 -0.14 2.11
N VAL A 35 -5.09 0.76 2.37
CA VAL A 35 -5.18 2.08 1.72
C VAL A 35 -5.27 3.16 2.78
N TRP A 36 -4.55 4.26 2.57
CA TRP A 36 -4.69 5.48 3.36
C TRP A 36 -4.82 6.70 2.47
N GLU A 37 -5.89 7.46 2.63
CA GLU A 37 -6.11 8.70 1.90
C GLU A 37 -5.54 9.88 2.70
N THR A 38 -4.75 10.73 2.05
CA THR A 38 -4.11 11.88 2.70
C THR A 38 -3.98 13.05 1.73
N THR A 39 -4.01 14.27 2.28
CA THR A 39 -3.63 15.49 1.55
C THR A 39 -2.13 15.79 1.64
N ASN A 40 -1.39 15.06 2.47
CA ASN A 40 0.04 15.23 2.67
C ASN A 40 0.74 13.85 2.68
N PRO A 41 1.01 13.27 1.49
CA PRO A 41 1.72 12.01 1.39
C PRO A 41 3.18 12.12 1.84
N GLY A 42 3.80 13.31 1.74
CA GLY A 42 5.18 13.56 2.18
C GLY A 42 5.41 13.14 3.63
N LYS A 43 4.53 13.59 4.55
CA LYS A 43 4.61 13.20 5.97
C LYS A 43 4.48 11.69 6.23
N VAL A 44 3.79 10.98 5.33
CA VAL A 44 3.68 9.51 5.42
C VAL A 44 4.95 8.86 4.91
N ASN A 45 5.48 9.36 3.79
CA ASN A 45 6.69 8.83 3.16
C ASN A 45 7.92 8.98 4.07
N GLU A 46 7.97 10.02 4.91
CA GLU A 46 9.01 10.17 5.95
C GLU A 46 9.06 8.96 6.92
N LYS A 47 7.92 8.31 7.15
CA LYS A 47 7.80 7.12 8.02
C LYS A 47 7.98 5.79 7.28
N VAL A 48 8.49 5.80 6.05
CA VAL A 48 8.64 4.59 5.20
C VAL A 48 9.31 3.43 5.92
N LYS A 49 10.38 3.68 6.69
CA LYS A 49 11.11 2.62 7.41
C LYS A 49 10.22 1.92 8.44
N GLU A 50 9.44 2.70 9.19
CA GLU A 50 8.53 2.17 10.19
C GLU A 50 7.33 1.45 9.55
N ILE A 51 6.78 2.00 8.46
CA ILE A 51 5.68 1.41 7.69
C ILE A 51 6.11 0.07 7.09
N VAL A 52 7.28 0.01 6.43
CA VAL A 52 7.82 -1.22 5.84
C VAL A 52 8.14 -2.26 6.91
N LYS A 53 8.63 -1.84 8.08
CA LYS A 53 8.83 -2.75 9.22
C LYS A 53 7.50 -3.34 9.71
N GLU A 54 6.48 -2.52 9.90
CA GLU A 54 5.16 -2.99 10.32
C GLU A 54 4.51 -3.88 9.26
N LEU A 55 4.63 -3.54 7.97
CA LEU A 55 4.19 -4.40 6.86
C LEU A 55 4.82 -5.79 6.95
N LYS A 56 6.14 -5.88 7.17
CA LYS A 56 6.83 -7.16 7.32
C LYS A 56 6.31 -7.95 8.52
N ASN A 57 6.09 -7.29 9.66
CA ASN A 57 5.53 -7.92 10.85
C ASN A 57 4.13 -8.46 10.59
N GLN A 58 3.25 -7.64 10.02
CA GLN A 58 1.86 -7.98 9.74
C GLN A 58 1.74 -9.08 8.67
N LYS A 59 2.61 -9.08 7.66
CA LYS A 59 2.70 -10.17 6.68
C LYS A 59 3.00 -11.52 7.36
N LYS A 60 3.96 -11.54 8.30
CA LYS A 60 4.32 -12.75 9.07
C LYS A 60 3.21 -13.17 10.03
N GLU A 61 2.70 -12.23 10.83
CA GLU A 61 1.63 -12.45 11.83
C GLU A 61 0.37 -13.04 11.18
N ASN A 62 -0.04 -12.51 10.03
CA ASN A 62 -1.24 -12.95 9.34
C ASN A 62 -1.00 -14.07 8.31
N LYS A 63 0.23 -14.59 8.21
CA LYS A 63 0.66 -15.62 7.23
C LYS A 63 0.23 -15.28 5.80
N LEU A 64 0.47 -14.04 5.38
CA LEU A 64 0.12 -13.52 4.06
C LEU A 64 1.23 -13.80 3.05
N ASN A 65 0.85 -14.12 1.82
CA ASN A 65 1.82 -14.27 0.73
C ASN A 65 2.28 -12.90 0.23
N TYR A 66 1.36 -11.95 0.16
CA TYR A 66 1.62 -10.58 -0.26
C TYR A 66 0.90 -9.59 0.65
N LEU A 67 1.58 -8.52 1.05
CA LEU A 67 0.96 -7.40 1.74
C LEU A 67 1.43 -6.08 1.14
N PHE A 68 0.48 -5.33 0.61
CA PHE A 68 0.70 -4.00 0.04
C PHE A 68 0.03 -2.94 0.90
N PHE A 69 0.65 -1.76 0.96
CA PHE A 69 0.02 -0.58 1.53
C PHE A 69 0.19 0.58 0.56
N MET A 70 -0.88 1.28 0.25
CA MET A 70 -0.83 2.44 -0.63
C MET A 70 -1.34 3.68 0.08
N THR A 71 -0.68 4.81 -0.11
CA THR A 71 -1.22 6.11 0.25
C THR A 71 -1.69 6.83 -0.99
N VAL A 72 -2.90 7.36 -0.95
CA VAL A 72 -3.51 8.11 -2.05
C VAL A 72 -3.42 9.58 -1.71
N ASP A 73 -2.73 10.34 -2.56
CA ASP A 73 -2.80 11.80 -2.55
C ASP A 73 -4.12 12.21 -3.20
N ILE A 74 -5.08 12.61 -2.38
CA ILE A 74 -6.42 13.00 -2.86
C ILE A 74 -6.42 14.35 -3.59
N LEU A 75 -5.37 15.15 -3.43
CA LEU A 75 -5.24 16.46 -4.11
C LEU A 75 -4.66 16.28 -5.51
N LYS A 76 -3.64 15.43 -5.65
CA LYS A 76 -2.93 15.20 -6.92
C LYS A 76 -3.40 13.95 -7.68
N GLN A 77 -4.32 13.17 -7.10
CA GLN A 77 -4.90 11.97 -7.70
C GLN A 77 -3.87 10.91 -8.13
N ASN A 78 -2.83 10.74 -7.33
CA ASN A 78 -1.78 9.75 -7.50
C ASN A 78 -1.54 9.01 -6.18
N SER A 79 -0.77 7.93 -6.22
CA SER A 79 -0.51 7.14 -5.01
C SER A 79 0.94 6.71 -4.87
N TYR A 80 1.29 6.33 -3.64
CA TYR A 80 2.58 5.81 -3.24
C TYR A 80 2.36 4.42 -2.67
N LEU A 81 2.92 3.41 -3.33
CA LEU A 81 2.81 2.00 -2.93
C LEU A 81 4.03 1.61 -2.11
N PHE A 82 3.82 1.30 -0.84
CA PHE A 82 4.83 0.82 0.09
C PHE A 82 5.01 -0.69 -0.08
N ILE A 83 6.27 -1.09 -0.21
CA ILE A 83 6.67 -2.45 -0.57
C ILE A 83 7.30 -3.15 0.63
N ALA A 84 6.67 -4.24 1.08
CA ALA A 84 7.10 -4.99 2.25
C ALA A 84 8.39 -5.80 2.01
N GLY A 85 8.71 -6.16 0.78
CA GLY A 85 9.90 -6.94 0.45
C GLY A 85 10.00 -7.33 -1.03
N SER A 86 11.00 -8.14 -1.36
CA SER A 86 11.37 -8.44 -2.75
C SER A 86 10.30 -9.20 -3.55
N GLN A 87 9.38 -9.92 -2.90
CA GLN A 87 8.27 -10.58 -3.58
C GLN A 87 7.21 -9.57 -4.04
N GLU A 88 6.84 -8.66 -3.15
CA GLU A 88 5.95 -7.54 -3.44
C GLU A 88 6.54 -6.60 -4.49
N GLU A 89 7.84 -6.31 -4.40
CA GLU A 89 8.60 -5.50 -5.37
C GLU A 89 8.46 -6.08 -6.78
N LYS A 90 8.89 -7.34 -6.98
CA LYS A 90 8.82 -8.01 -8.28
C LYS A 90 7.41 -8.04 -8.86
N LEU A 91 6.40 -8.25 -8.00
CA LEU A 91 5.00 -8.26 -8.43
C LEU A 91 4.52 -6.85 -8.83
N ALA A 92 4.85 -5.84 -8.03
CA ALA A 92 4.50 -4.45 -8.30
C ALA A 92 5.17 -3.93 -9.57
N GLU A 93 6.47 -4.18 -9.76
CA GLU A 93 7.20 -3.77 -10.97
C GLU A 93 6.63 -4.44 -12.22
N LYS A 94 6.27 -5.73 -12.14
CA LYS A 94 5.62 -6.44 -13.25
C LYS A 94 4.25 -5.86 -13.61
N ILE A 95 3.49 -5.41 -12.63
CA ILE A 95 2.11 -4.94 -12.81
C ILE A 95 2.08 -3.47 -13.25
N PHE A 96 2.76 -2.61 -12.50
CA PHE A 96 2.67 -1.16 -12.62
C PHE A 96 3.76 -0.57 -13.51
N LYS A 97 4.77 -1.37 -13.88
CA LYS A 97 5.93 -0.93 -14.68
C LYS A 97 6.66 0.29 -14.10
N GLY A 98 6.50 0.54 -12.80
CA GLY A 98 7.22 1.55 -12.05
C GLY A 98 8.48 0.98 -11.40
N LYS A 99 9.32 1.85 -10.83
CA LYS A 99 10.47 1.46 -10.02
C LYS A 99 10.15 1.65 -8.54
N VAL A 100 10.71 0.77 -7.71
CA VAL A 100 10.69 0.94 -6.26
C VAL A 100 11.93 1.72 -5.84
N GLU A 101 11.73 2.89 -5.23
CA GLU A 101 12.79 3.72 -4.67
C GLU A 101 12.57 3.83 -3.16
N ASN A 102 13.59 3.45 -2.37
CA ASN A 102 13.53 3.46 -0.91
C ASN A 102 12.33 2.70 -0.30
N GLY A 103 11.85 1.65 -0.97
CA GLY A 103 10.70 0.85 -0.52
C GLY A 103 9.33 1.46 -0.88
N ILE A 104 9.31 2.49 -1.72
CA ILE A 104 8.09 3.12 -2.25
C ILE A 104 8.11 3.07 -3.77
N MET A 105 7.01 2.68 -4.38
CA MET A 105 6.75 2.87 -5.80
C MET A 105 5.74 3.99 -6.00
N PHE A 106 6.11 4.99 -6.78
CA PHE A 106 5.18 6.05 -7.18
C PHE A 106 4.26 5.56 -8.30
N LEU A 107 2.96 5.82 -8.16
CA LEU A 107 1.92 5.40 -9.08
C LEU A 107 1.09 6.62 -9.54
N ALA A 108 1.39 7.13 -10.72
CA ALA A 108 0.66 8.23 -11.33
C ALA A 108 -0.76 7.81 -11.76
N ASN A 109 -1.76 8.64 -11.46
CA ASN A 109 -3.17 8.43 -11.83
C ASN A 109 -3.79 7.13 -11.26
N ILE A 110 -3.18 6.52 -10.24
CA ILE A 110 -3.73 5.36 -9.54
C ILE A 110 -4.27 5.80 -8.20
N VAL A 111 -5.59 5.73 -8.04
CA VAL A 111 -6.28 6.10 -6.79
C VAL A 111 -7.21 5.00 -6.29
N SER A 112 -7.64 4.09 -7.16
CA SER A 112 -8.65 3.09 -6.81
C SER A 112 -8.05 1.69 -6.65
N ARG A 113 -7.97 1.21 -5.41
CA ARG A 113 -7.60 -0.19 -5.12
C ARG A 113 -8.45 -1.19 -5.92
N LYS A 114 -9.77 -1.01 -5.93
CA LYS A 114 -10.71 -1.98 -6.53
C LYS A 114 -10.63 -2.01 -8.06
N LYS A 115 -10.45 -0.86 -8.71
CA LYS A 115 -10.46 -0.76 -10.18
C LYS A 115 -9.07 -0.89 -10.80
N GLN A 116 -8.02 -0.43 -10.12
CA GLN A 116 -6.69 -0.24 -10.73
C GLN A 116 -5.60 -1.13 -10.11
N VAL A 117 -5.76 -1.58 -8.85
CA VAL A 117 -4.73 -2.37 -8.14
C VAL A 117 -5.09 -3.86 -8.07
N ILE A 118 -6.30 -4.19 -7.63
CA ILE A 118 -6.74 -5.59 -7.48
C ILE A 118 -6.78 -6.34 -8.83
N PRO A 119 -7.41 -5.82 -9.91
CA PRO A 119 -7.53 -6.56 -11.16
C PRO A 119 -6.21 -7.03 -11.77
N PRO A 120 -5.14 -6.20 -11.88
CA PRO A 120 -3.88 -6.66 -12.44
C PRO A 120 -3.11 -7.61 -11.49
N ILE A 121 -3.26 -7.47 -10.16
CA ILE A 121 -2.74 -8.46 -9.20
C ILE A 121 -3.41 -9.81 -9.44
N VAL A 122 -4.74 -9.83 -9.56
CA VAL A 122 -5.49 -11.05 -9.85
C VAL A 122 -5.05 -11.66 -11.17
N LYS A 123 -4.88 -10.85 -12.23
CA LYS A 123 -4.43 -11.33 -13.54
C LYS A 123 -3.01 -11.92 -13.52
N THR A 124 -2.14 -11.41 -12.67
CA THR A 124 -0.74 -11.85 -12.60
C THR A 124 -0.53 -13.07 -11.70
N LEU A 125 -1.39 -13.24 -10.69
CA LEU A 125 -1.30 -14.34 -9.71
C LEU A 125 -2.24 -15.51 -9.98
N LYS A 126 -3.22 -15.34 -10.88
CA LYS A 126 -3.97 -16.45 -11.48
C LYS A 126 -3.10 -17.19 -12.49
#